data_AF-A0A0U9HCQ5-F1
#
_entry.id   AF-A0A0U9HCQ5-F1
#
_cell.length_a   1.000
_cell.length_b   1.000
_cell.length_c   1.000
_cell.angle_alpha   90.00
_cell.angle_beta   90.00
_cell.angle_gamma   90.00
#
_symmetry.space_group_name_H-M   'P 1'
#
loop_
_entity.id
_entity.type
_entity.pdbx_description
1 polymer ?
#
loop_
_entity_poly.entity_id
_entity_poly.type
_entity_poly.pdbx_seq_one_letter_code
_entity_poly.pdbx_strand_id
1 'polypeptide(L)' 'MSNNKLPVASHLNDSEYKLLLTVYAKHNSSIGLEERAQYNLSEVTKVERNTDEICLEVYYSNGEWFKYYPNGTWA' A
#
# COMPACT_ATOMS: atom_id res chain seq x y z
N MET A 1 13.95 -6.38 16.62
CA MET A 1 12.47 -6.41 16.53
C MET A 1 12.11 -7.28 15.35
N SER A 2 11.24 -8.27 15.55
CA SER A 2 10.81 -9.19 14.49
C SER A 2 10.05 -8.39 13.43
N ASN A 3 10.65 -8.21 12.25
CA ASN A 3 10.06 -7.48 11.12
C ASN A 3 8.89 -8.29 10.54
N ASN A 4 7.70 -8.19 11.14
CA ASN A 4 6.48 -8.73 10.56
C ASN A 4 5.99 -7.81 9.44
N LYS A 5 6.77 -7.73 8.36
CA LYS A 5 6.31 -7.14 7.11
C LYS A 5 5.27 -8.07 6.49
N LEU A 6 4.31 -7.50 5.75
CA LEU A 6 3.45 -8.28 4.89
C LEU A 6 4.33 -9.15 3.95
N PRO A 7 4.05 -10.45 3.78
CA PRO A 7 4.87 -11.31 2.91
C PRO A 7 5.04 -10.73 1.50
N VAL A 8 3.97 -10.16 0.93
CA VAL A 8 3.95 -9.51 -0.40
C VAL A 8 4.80 -8.23 -0.48
N ALA A 9 5.15 -7.63 0.67
CA ALA A 9 5.96 -6.42 0.78
C ALA A 9 7.29 -6.68 1.54
N SER A 10 7.68 -7.94 1.71
CA SER A 10 8.88 -8.34 2.46
C SER A 10 10.18 -7.81 1.83
N HIS A 11 10.15 -7.56 0.52
CA HIS A 11 11.27 -7.01 -0.26
C HIS A 11 11.46 -5.49 -0.07
N LEU A 12 10.53 -4.79 0.57
CA LEU A 12 10.64 -3.36 0.85
C LEU A 12 11.65 -3.11 1.98
N ASN A 13 12.39 -2.02 1.90
CA ASN A 13 13.16 -1.53 3.05
C ASN A 13 12.20 -0.90 4.09
N ASP A 14 12.72 -0.53 5.25
CA ASP A 14 11.88 -0.06 6.36
C ASP A 14 11.19 1.28 6.06
N SER A 15 11.85 2.17 5.31
CA SER A 15 11.28 3.46 4.89
C SER A 15 10.15 3.29 3.88
N GLU A 16 10.32 2.41 2.89
CA GLU A 16 9.29 2.07 1.91
C GLU A 16 8.12 1.34 2.55
N TYR A 17 8.38 0.41 3.47
CA TYR A 17 7.32 -0.26 4.19
C TYR A 17 6.55 0.72 5.10
N LYS A 18 7.24 1.68 5.72
CA LYS A 18 6.60 2.77 6.46
C LYS A 18 5.76 3.66 5.53
N LEU A 19 6.23 3.95 4.32
CA LEU A 19 5.47 4.68 3.31
C LEU A 19 4.18 3.93 2.97
N LEU A 20 4.27 2.63 2.64
CA LEU A 20 3.12 1.77 2.37
C LEU A 20 2.06 1.89 3.46
N LEU A 21 2.44 1.67 4.72
CA LEU A 21 1.50 1.71 5.86
C LEU A 21 0.92 3.11 6.08
N THR A 22 1.71 4.17 5.89
CA THR A 22 1.28 5.55 6.12
C THR A 22 0.26 6.00 5.08
N VAL A 23 0.53 5.75 3.79
CA VAL A 23 -0.38 6.11 2.70
C VAL A 23 -1.62 5.23 2.73
N TYR A 24 -1.45 3.92 2.97
CA TYR A 24 -2.57 2.99 3.20
C TYR A 24 -3.54 3.52 4.26
N ALA A 25 -3.04 3.89 5.45
CA ALA A 25 -3.89 4.35 6.54
C ALA A 25 -4.71 5.58 6.15
N LYS A 26 -4.11 6.54 5.43
CA LYS A 26 -4.79 7.74 4.92
C LYS A 26 -5.82 7.39 3.86
N HIS A 27 -5.42 6.62 2.85
CA HIS A 27 -6.32 6.18 1.78
C HIS A 27 -7.53 5.45 2.34
N ASN A 28 -7.30 4.42 3.16
CA ASN A 28 -8.35 3.61 3.78
C ASN A 28 -9.29 4.45 4.66
N SER A 29 -8.79 5.49 5.33
CA SER A 29 -9.61 6.42 6.12
C SER A 29 -10.53 7.31 5.27
N SER A 30 -10.16 7.57 4.01
CA SER A 30 -10.97 8.35 3.06
C SER A 30 -12.06 7.56 2.36
N ILE A 31 -11.95 6.22 2.35
CA ILE A 31 -12.93 5.31 1.74
C ILE A 31 -14.13 5.12 2.68
N GLY A 32 -15.33 5.08 2.09
CA GLY A 32 -16.57 4.81 2.80
C GLY A 32 -16.59 3.43 3.45
N LEU A 33 -17.39 3.26 4.52
CA LEU A 33 -17.38 2.04 5.33
C LEU A 33 -17.70 0.76 4.54
N GLU A 34 -18.57 0.85 3.53
CA GLU A 34 -19.00 -0.28 2.72
C GLU A 34 -17.89 -0.80 1.79
N GLU A 35 -17.10 0.11 1.22
CA GLU A 35 -16.05 -0.20 0.25
C GLU A 35 -14.71 -0.52 0.91
N ARG A 36 -14.47 0.00 2.12
CA ARG A 36 -13.22 -0.15 2.87
C ARG A 36 -12.73 -1.60 2.99
N ALA A 37 -13.66 -2.56 3.07
CA ALA A 37 -13.32 -3.98 3.20
C ALA A 37 -12.47 -4.50 2.03
N GLN A 38 -12.65 -3.95 0.83
CA GLN A 38 -11.94 -4.37 -0.38
C GLN A 38 -10.49 -3.89 -0.43
N TYR A 39 -10.16 -2.89 0.39
CA TYR A 39 -8.85 -2.24 0.40
C TYR A 39 -8.05 -2.54 1.66
N ASN A 40 -8.41 -3.56 2.43
CA ASN A 40 -7.62 -3.93 3.62
C ASN A 40 -6.21 -4.42 3.25
N LEU A 41 -5.27 -4.34 4.19
CA LEU A 41 -3.91 -4.87 3.98
C LEU A 41 -3.89 -6.38 3.67
N SER A 42 -4.88 -7.14 4.14
CA SER A 42 -5.05 -8.56 3.80
C SER A 42 -5.38 -8.79 2.33
N GLU A 43 -5.98 -7.80 1.69
CA GLU A 43 -6.38 -7.85 0.28
C GLU A 43 -5.23 -7.43 -0.65
N VAL A 44 -4.11 -6.95 -0.12
CA VAL A 44 -2.93 -6.59 -0.93
C VAL A 44 -2.28 -7.87 -1.46
N THR A 45 -2.30 -8.04 -2.77
CA THR A 45 -1.74 -9.22 -3.45
C THR A 45 -0.32 -8.99 -3.94
N LYS A 46 0.05 -7.74 -4.20
CA LYS A 46 1.36 -7.36 -4.75
C LYS A 46 1.70 -5.92 -4.38
N VAL A 47 2.99 -5.67 -4.14
CA VAL A 47 3.54 -4.32 -4.02
C VAL A 47 4.75 -4.22 -4.93
N GLU A 48 4.84 -3.19 -5.76
CA GLU A 48 5.98 -2.96 -6.65
C GLU A 48 6.54 -1.54 -6.49
N ARG A 49 7.84 -1.41 -6.72
CA ARG A 49 8.48 -0.10 -6.83
C ARG A 49 8.33 0.39 -8.25
N ASN A 50 7.77 1.57 -8.42
CA ASN A 50 7.83 2.30 -9.67
C ASN A 50 8.88 3.41 -9.52
N THR A 51 10.06 3.20 -10.09
CA THR A 51 11.19 4.13 -10.00
C THR A 51 11.03 5.35 -10.91
N ASP A 52 10.27 5.22 -12.00
CA ASP A 52 10.05 6.29 -12.96
C ASP A 52 9.15 7.38 -12.37
N GLU A 53 8.13 6.96 -11.60
CA GLU A 53 7.20 7.87 -10.91
C GLU A 53 7.52 8.05 -9.42
N ILE A 54 8.54 7.37 -8.91
CA ILE A 54 8.99 7.43 -7.51
C ILE A 54 7.81 7.13 -6.56
N CYS A 55 7.19 5.97 -6.71
CA CYS A 55 6.07 5.54 -5.87
C CYS A 55 6.06 4.02 -5.63
N LEU A 56 5.14 3.57 -4.77
CA LEU A 56 4.80 2.16 -4.63
C LEU A 56 3.48 1.89 -5.34
N GLU A 57 3.43 0.90 -6.22
CA GLU A 57 2.19 0.40 -6.79
C GLU A 57 1.65 -0.72 -5.90
N VAL A 58 0.42 -0.55 -5.40
CA VAL A 58 -0.22 -1.45 -4.43
C VAL A 58 -1.45 -2.06 -5.08
N TYR A 59 -1.41 -3.37 -5.30
CA TYR A 59 -2.43 -4.13 -6.01
C TYR A 59 -3.31 -4.89 -5.03
N TYR A 60 -4.62 -4.82 -5.22
CA TYR A 60 -5.64 -5.44 -4.37
C TYR A 60 -6.32 -6.64 -5.04
N SER A 61 -6.91 -7.52 -4.24
CA SER A 61 -7.60 -8.74 -4.69
C SER A 61 -8.84 -8.46 -5.55
N ASN A 62 -9.45 -7.29 -5.39
CA ASN A 62 -10.58 -6.82 -6.20
C ASN A 62 -10.16 -6.41 -7.64
N GLY A 63 -8.86 -6.47 -7.97
CA GLY A 63 -8.31 -6.14 -9.28
C GLY A 63 -7.91 -4.68 -9.45
N GLU A 64 -8.18 -3.83 -8.45
CA GLU A 64 -7.73 -2.45 -8.45
C GLU A 64 -6.31 -2.30 -7.91
N TRP A 65 -5.69 -1.17 -8.24
CA TRP A 65 -4.38 -0.82 -7.72
C TRP A 65 -4.25 0.70 -7.61
N PHE A 66 -3.36 1.13 -6.72
CA PHE A 66 -3.10 2.54 -6.48
C PHE A 66 -1.60 2.81 -6.41
N LYS A 67 -1.20 4.01 -6.81
CA LYS A 67 0.15 4.54 -6.62
C LYS A 67 0.24 5.26 -5.30
N TYR A 68 1.14 4.84 -4.43
CA TYR A 68 1.40 5.47 -3.14
C TYR A 68 2.66 6.32 -3.21
N TYR A 69 2.47 7.63 -3.18
CA TYR A 69 3.54 8.61 -3.39
C TYR A 69 4.22 9.02 -2.07
N PRO A 70 5.52 9.35 -2.08
CA PRO A 70 6.28 9.76 -0.89
C PRO A 70 5.71 10.97 -0.13
N ASN A 71 4.97 11.84 -0.82
CA ASN A 71 4.29 13.00 -0.22
C ASN A 71 3.04 12.61 0.60
N GLY A 72 2.66 11.33 0.63
CA GLY A 72 1.51 10.85 1.38
C GLY A 72 0.20 10.80 0.61
N THR A 73 0.20 11.04 -0.71
CA THR A 73 -0.99 10.98 -1.58
C THR A 73 -1.07 9.65 -2.32
N TRP A 74 -2.24 9.37 -2.90
CA TRP A 74 -2.48 8.22 -3.76
C TRP A 74 -3.17 8.64 -5.06
N ALA A 75 -3.01 7.84 -6.12
CA ALA A 75 -3.71 7.96 -7.40
C ALA A 75 -4.03 6.59 -7.99
#